data_AF-A0AAD8HUG7-F1
#
_entry.id   AF-A0AAD8HUG7-F1
#
_cell.length_a   1.000
_cell.length_b   1.000
_cell.length_c   1.000
_cell.angle_alpha   90.00
_cell.angle_beta   90.00
_cell.angle_gamma   90.00
#
_symmetry.space_group_name_H-M   'P 1'
#
loop_
_entity.id
_entity.type
_entity.pdbx_description
1 polymer ?
#
loop_
_entity_poly.entity_id
_entity_poly.type
_entity_poly.pdbx_seq_one_letter_code
_entity_poly.pdbx_strand_id
1 'polypeptide(L)'
;MDYPRLVQMAYTAPELAGEMAVALAAASIVFRDNTAYSKKLIKGASIIFEFALDKNQRETYNANNLMTVLYYNSSGYYDEYMWGATWLYYATGNWSYLALATDQGLLHDISMHSDSRVLSWDNKLPVAMMLLIQYAEVIGAFDTLKLFLYCVKHDVSM
;
A
#
# COMPACT_ATOMS: atom_id res chain seq x y z
N MET A 1 -17.74 7.77 -31.86
CA MET A 1 -16.88 7.95 -30.66
C MET A 1 -15.43 7.90 -31.10
N ASP A 2 -15.03 8.79 -32.02
CA ASP A 2 -13.66 8.87 -32.54
C ASP A 2 -13.03 10.17 -32.04
N TYR A 3 -12.32 10.06 -30.92
CA TYR A 3 -11.42 11.09 -30.43
C TYR A 3 -10.15 10.41 -29.93
N PRO A 4 -8.99 11.09 -30.04
CA PRO A 4 -7.71 10.51 -29.61
C PRO A 4 -7.72 10.26 -28.10
N ARG A 5 -7.36 9.04 -27.71
CA ARG A 5 -7.12 8.64 -26.31
C ARG A 5 -5.63 8.49 -26.10
N LEU A 6 -5.02 9.55 -25.57
CA LEU A 6 -3.60 9.56 -25.30
C LEU A 6 -3.29 8.62 -24.13
N VAL A 7 -2.24 7.81 -24.29
CA VAL A 7 -1.71 6.96 -23.22
C VAL A 7 -0.56 7.72 -22.57
N GLN A 8 -0.57 7.78 -21.25
CA GLN A 8 0.51 8.36 -20.48
C GLN A 8 1.31 7.26 -19.81
N MET A 9 2.63 7.33 -19.94
CA MET A 9 3.56 6.45 -19.23
C MET A 9 4.07 7.17 -18.00
N ALA A 10 4.08 6.46 -16.87
CA ALA A 10 4.65 6.94 -15.63
C ALA A 10 5.94 6.16 -15.35
N TYR A 11 7.05 6.88 -15.21
CA TYR A 11 8.36 6.32 -14.87
C TYR A 11 8.70 6.48 -13.39
N THR A 12 7.90 7.28 -12.67
CA THR A 12 7.93 7.50 -11.23
C THR A 12 6.47 7.65 -10.78
N ALA A 13 5.95 6.66 -10.05
CA ALA A 13 4.56 6.65 -9.58
C ALA A 13 4.36 5.62 -8.45
N PRO A 14 4.97 5.81 -7.27
CA PRO A 14 4.90 4.83 -6.19
C PRO A 14 3.47 4.59 -5.70
N GLU A 15 2.61 5.61 -5.75
CA GLU A 15 1.23 5.59 -5.25
C GLU A 15 0.34 4.71 -6.15
N LEU A 16 0.38 4.99 -7.46
CA LEU A 16 -0.35 4.22 -8.46
C LEU A 16 0.15 2.76 -8.49
N ALA A 17 1.46 2.56 -8.41
CA ALA A 17 2.04 1.23 -8.38
C ALA A 17 1.65 0.46 -7.11
N GLY A 18 1.64 1.11 -5.94
CA GLY A 18 1.18 0.54 -4.68
C GLY A 18 -0.25 -0.01 -4.79
N GLU A 19 -1.18 0.81 -5.29
CA GLU A 19 -2.58 0.38 -5.48
C GLU A 19 -2.75 -0.72 -6.53
N MET A 20 -2.01 -0.64 -7.65
CA MET A 20 -1.99 -1.71 -8.65
C MET A 20 -1.51 -3.03 -8.05
N ALA A 21 -0.46 -2.99 -7.22
CA ALA A 21 0.05 -4.17 -6.53
C ALA A 21 -1.00 -4.74 -5.57
N VAL A 22 -1.69 -3.90 -4.80
CA VAL A 22 -2.79 -4.33 -3.91
C VAL A 22 -3.91 -4.98 -4.69
N ALA A 23 -4.38 -4.36 -5.78
CA ALA A 23 -5.46 -4.91 -6.60
C ALA A 23 -5.11 -6.31 -7.13
N LEU A 24 -3.87 -6.50 -7.60
CA LEU A 24 -3.40 -7.81 -8.06
C LEU A 24 -3.26 -8.82 -6.90
N ALA A 25 -2.74 -8.39 -5.75
CA ALA A 25 -2.61 -9.24 -4.56
C ALA A 25 -4.00 -9.69 -4.06
N ALA A 26 -4.95 -8.77 -3.92
CA ALA A 26 -6.34 -9.06 -3.55
C ALA A 26 -7.02 -10.00 -4.56
N ALA A 27 -6.88 -9.71 -5.86
CA ALA A 27 -7.41 -10.59 -6.91
C ALA A 27 -6.83 -12.01 -6.84
N SER A 28 -5.54 -12.14 -6.51
CA SER A 28 -4.88 -13.45 -6.40
C SER A 28 -5.51 -14.36 -5.33
N ILE A 29 -6.01 -13.77 -4.25
CA ILE A 29 -6.70 -14.47 -3.16
C ILE A 29 -8.10 -14.92 -3.60
N VAL A 30 -8.80 -14.10 -4.39
CA VAL A 30 -10.11 -14.44 -4.97
C VAL A 30 -9.96 -15.60 -5.96
N PHE A 31 -8.92 -15.56 -6.81
CA PHE A 31 -8.66 -16.59 -7.80
C PHE A 31 -7.83 -17.78 -7.30
N ARG A 32 -7.80 -18.04 -5.98
CA ARG A 32 -6.98 -19.10 -5.36
C ARG A 32 -7.20 -20.49 -5.97
N ASP A 33 -8.43 -20.79 -6.40
CA ASP A 33 -8.80 -22.07 -6.98
C ASP A 33 -8.18 -22.27 -8.38
N ASN A 34 -7.92 -21.16 -9.09
CA ASN A 34 -7.11 -21.16 -10.30
C ASN A 34 -5.65 -20.85 -9.94
N THR A 35 -4.95 -21.89 -9.47
CA THR A 35 -3.59 -21.76 -8.94
C THR A 35 -2.59 -21.12 -9.93
N ALA A 36 -2.71 -21.40 -11.23
CA ALA A 36 -1.84 -20.81 -12.24
C ALA A 36 -2.08 -19.30 -12.39
N TYR A 37 -3.35 -18.87 -12.38
CA TYR A 37 -3.71 -17.47 -12.49
C TYR A 37 -3.38 -16.69 -11.20
N SER A 38 -3.70 -17.26 -10.03
CA SER A 38 -3.34 -16.68 -8.73
C SER A 38 -1.83 -16.42 -8.61
N LYS A 39 -0.99 -17.40 -8.98
CA LYS A 39 0.47 -17.23 -9.00
C LYS A 39 0.94 -16.15 -9.97
N LYS A 40 0.29 -16.03 -11.13
CA LYS A 40 0.60 -14.96 -12.10
C LYS A 40 0.28 -13.59 -11.52
N LEU A 41 -0.84 -13.45 -10.81
CA LEU A 41 -1.25 -12.21 -10.15
C LEU A 41 -0.30 -11.83 -9.01
N ILE A 42 0.06 -12.78 -8.13
CA ILE A 42 1.05 -12.57 -7.06
C ILE A 42 2.38 -12.09 -7.65
N LYS A 43 2.87 -12.77 -8.70
CA LYS A 43 4.12 -12.38 -9.36
C LYS A 43 4.06 -10.94 -9.91
N GLY A 44 2.94 -10.58 -10.55
CA GLY A 44 2.73 -9.21 -11.03
C GLY A 44 2.68 -8.19 -9.89
N ALA A 45 1.96 -8.51 -8.81
CA ALA A 45 1.87 -7.68 -7.62
C ALA A 45 3.25 -7.41 -6.99
N SER A 46 4.07 -8.45 -6.81
CA SER A 46 5.42 -8.30 -6.26
C SER A 46 6.32 -7.40 -7.12
N ILE A 47 6.32 -7.59 -8.45
CA ILE A 47 7.13 -6.77 -9.37
C ILE A 47 6.72 -5.29 -9.31
N ILE A 48 5.41 -5.02 -9.32
CA ILE A 48 4.91 -3.65 -9.29
C ILE A 48 5.15 -3.01 -7.91
N PHE A 49 5.06 -3.78 -6.83
CA PHE A 49 5.35 -3.28 -5.49
C PHE A 49 6.84 -2.98 -5.30
N GLU A 50 7.74 -3.80 -5.86
CA GLU A 50 9.17 -3.51 -5.88
C GLU A 50 9.47 -2.19 -6.61
N PHE A 51 8.79 -1.94 -7.73
CA PHE A 51 8.84 -0.64 -8.43
C PHE A 51 8.34 0.50 -7.52
N ALA A 52 7.24 0.30 -6.78
CA ALA A 52 6.72 1.31 -5.87
C ALA A 52 7.71 1.66 -4.73
N LEU A 53 8.49 0.69 -4.27
CA LEU A 53 9.46 0.85 -3.19
C LEU A 53 10.81 1.42 -3.66
N ASP A 54 11.07 1.50 -4.97
CA ASP A 54 12.35 1.99 -5.50
C ASP A 54 12.59 3.43 -5.05
N LYS A 55 13.62 3.61 -4.21
CA LYS A 55 14.00 4.90 -3.62
C LYS A 55 14.43 5.92 -4.68
N ASN A 56 14.86 5.45 -5.85
CA ASN A 56 15.25 6.31 -6.97
C ASN A 56 14.03 6.85 -7.75
N GLN A 57 12.82 6.39 -7.43
CA GLN A 57 11.58 6.71 -8.16
C GLN A 57 10.49 7.32 -7.29
N ARG A 58 10.87 7.94 -6.16
CA ARG A 58 9.96 8.53 -5.15
C ARG A 58 9.31 9.85 -5.55
N GLU A 59 9.36 10.24 -6.82
CA GLU A 59 8.56 11.36 -7.28
C GLU A 59 7.09 10.92 -7.35
N THR A 60 6.20 11.71 -6.76
CA THR A 60 4.76 11.48 -6.91
C THR A 60 4.40 11.54 -8.39
N TYR A 61 3.41 10.76 -8.82
CA TYR A 61 3.04 10.69 -10.24
C TYR A 61 2.52 12.03 -10.79
N ASN A 62 2.26 12.97 -9.88
CA ASN A 62 1.83 14.33 -10.10
C ASN A 62 2.96 15.33 -10.34
N ALA A 63 4.22 15.00 -9.96
CA ALA A 63 5.34 15.94 -10.01
C ALA A 63 5.60 16.51 -11.43
N ASN A 64 5.26 15.76 -12.48
CA ASN A 64 5.47 16.16 -13.87
C ASN A 64 4.20 16.08 -14.74
N ASN A 65 3.01 16.01 -14.13
CA ASN A 65 1.76 15.84 -14.86
C ASN A 65 0.63 16.75 -14.34
N LEU A 66 0.47 17.90 -15.00
CA LEU A 66 -0.56 18.90 -14.69
C LEU A 66 -1.99 18.34 -14.75
N MET A 67 -2.24 17.31 -15.56
CA MET A 67 -3.58 16.71 -15.66
C MET A 67 -3.91 15.87 -14.43
N THR A 68 -2.97 15.11 -13.87
CA THR A 68 -3.26 14.29 -12.68
C THR A 68 -3.33 15.12 -11.39
N VAL A 69 -2.55 16.20 -11.29
CA VAL A 69 -2.68 17.21 -10.21
C VAL A 69 -4.10 17.79 -10.14
N LEU A 70 -4.75 17.99 -11.29
CA LEU A 70 -6.09 18.61 -11.37
C LEU A 70 -7.25 17.67 -11.00
N TYR A 71 -7.05 16.34 -11.07
CA TYR A 71 -8.14 15.37 -10.84
C TYR A 71 -7.89 14.45 -9.64
N TYR A 72 -6.65 13.98 -9.45
CA TYR A 72 -6.28 13.02 -8.41
C TYR A 72 -4.96 13.43 -7.76
N ASN A 73 -4.98 14.49 -6.95
CA ASN A 73 -3.78 14.91 -6.24
C ASN A 73 -3.46 13.98 -5.05
N SER A 74 -2.35 13.23 -5.12
CA SER A 74 -1.92 12.40 -3.99
C SER A 74 -1.24 13.22 -2.90
N SER A 75 -1.55 12.92 -1.64
CA SER A 75 -0.97 13.57 -0.46
C SER A 75 0.32 12.90 0.03
N GLY A 76 0.62 11.68 -0.42
CA GLY A 76 1.85 10.95 -0.11
C GLY A 76 1.79 9.47 -0.53
N TYR A 77 2.90 8.76 -0.34
CA TYR A 77 3.05 7.35 -0.77
C TYR A 77 3.33 6.37 0.37
N TYR A 78 3.49 6.86 1.60
CA TYR A 78 3.88 6.03 2.73
C TYR A 78 2.74 5.11 3.20
N ASP A 79 1.50 5.57 3.18
CA ASP A 79 0.33 4.75 3.49
C ASP A 79 0.12 3.67 2.42
N GLU A 80 0.42 3.97 1.14
CA GLU A 80 0.41 3.00 0.05
C GLU A 80 1.45 1.88 0.21
N TYR A 81 2.60 2.17 0.83
CA TYR A 81 3.59 1.14 1.17
C TYR A 81 3.07 0.18 2.25
N MET A 82 2.48 0.71 3.32
CA MET A 82 1.90 -0.12 4.38
C MET A 82 0.73 -0.94 3.84
N TRP A 83 -0.11 -0.34 2.99
CA TRP A 83 -1.25 -1.00 2.34
C TRP A 83 -0.82 -2.14 1.41
N GLY A 84 0.12 -1.87 0.50
CA GLY A 84 0.70 -2.87 -0.40
C GLY A 84 1.37 -4.02 0.33
N ALA A 85 2.17 -3.71 1.35
CA ALA A 85 2.84 -4.70 2.18
C ALA A 85 1.82 -5.59 2.92
N THR A 86 0.74 -5.01 3.46
CA THR A 86 -0.30 -5.76 4.17
C THR A 86 -1.01 -6.76 3.24
N TRP A 87 -1.40 -6.36 2.03
CA TRP A 87 -2.06 -7.27 1.08
C TRP A 87 -1.13 -8.33 0.49
N LEU A 88 0.11 -7.97 0.20
CA LEU A 88 1.10 -8.94 -0.28
C LEU A 88 1.42 -9.98 0.79
N TYR A 89 1.52 -9.56 2.05
CA TYR A 89 1.59 -10.50 3.16
C TYR A 89 0.37 -11.42 3.17
N TYR A 90 -0.83 -10.85 3.06
CA TYR A 90 -2.07 -11.63 3.08
C TYR A 90 -2.18 -12.63 1.92
N ALA A 91 -1.67 -12.27 0.72
CA ALA A 91 -1.69 -13.13 -0.45
C ALA A 91 -0.60 -14.22 -0.46
N THR A 92 0.52 -14.00 0.23
CA THR A 92 1.72 -14.86 0.11
C THR A 92 2.15 -15.54 1.39
N GLY A 93 1.77 -15.02 2.55
CA GLY A 93 2.29 -15.42 3.86
C GLY A 93 3.75 -15.03 4.10
N ASN A 94 4.36 -14.21 3.25
CA ASN A 94 5.76 -13.83 3.37
C ASN A 94 5.99 -12.77 4.46
N TRP A 95 6.64 -13.16 5.55
CA TRP A 95 6.94 -12.31 6.71
C TRP A 95 7.73 -11.04 6.39
N SER A 96 8.49 -10.98 5.30
CA SER A 96 9.19 -9.75 4.89
C SER A 96 8.21 -8.60 4.60
N TYR A 97 7.04 -8.91 4.04
CA TYR A 97 6.00 -7.90 3.82
C TYR A 97 5.35 -7.46 5.12
N LEU A 98 5.13 -8.38 6.08
CA LEU A 98 4.63 -7.98 7.39
C LEU A 98 5.62 -7.06 8.11
N ALA A 99 6.91 -7.40 8.09
CA ALA A 99 7.95 -6.59 8.71
C ALA A 99 7.98 -5.16 8.13
N LEU A 100 7.78 -5.02 6.81
CA LEU A 100 7.66 -3.71 6.16
C LEU A 100 6.38 -2.98 6.59
N ALA A 101 5.23 -3.67 6.64
CA ALA A 101 3.96 -3.07 7.06
C ALA A 101 3.97 -2.58 8.52
N THR A 102 4.81 -3.19 9.36
CA THR A 102 4.98 -2.81 10.77
C THR A 102 6.25 -2.01 11.05
N ASP A 103 6.95 -1.53 10.01
CA ASP A 103 8.19 -0.77 10.16
C ASP A 103 7.94 0.55 10.89
N GLN A 104 8.73 0.83 11.92
CA GLN A 104 8.54 2.01 12.76
C GLN A 104 8.83 3.32 12.02
N GLY A 105 9.81 3.33 11.11
CA GLY A 105 10.12 4.50 10.30
C GLY A 105 8.96 4.84 9.36
N LEU A 106 8.39 3.81 8.73
CA LEU A 106 7.22 3.96 7.88
C LEU A 106 6.01 4.55 8.63
N LEU A 107 5.76 4.08 9.85
CA LEU A 107 4.63 4.56 10.66
C LEU A 107 4.80 6.01 11.11
N HIS A 108 6.03 6.39 11.48
CA HIS A 108 6.35 7.77 11.81
C HIS A 108 6.13 8.69 10.61
N ASP A 109 6.56 8.27 9.42
CA ASP A 109 6.32 9.04 8.19
C ASP A 109 4.81 9.15 7.88
N ILE A 110 4.02 8.08 8.11
CA ILE A 110 2.57 8.11 7.94
C ILE A 110 1.91 9.06 8.96
N SER A 111 2.29 9.03 10.24
CA SER A 111 1.66 9.88 11.27
C SER A 111 1.94 11.36 11.04
N MET A 112 3.10 11.70 10.48
CA MET A 112 3.43 13.08 10.11
C MET A 112 2.67 13.61 8.89
N HIS A 113 2.19 12.74 8.00
CA HIS A 113 1.62 13.14 6.71
C HIS A 113 0.12 12.82 6.53
N SER A 114 -0.49 12.04 7.43
CA SER A 114 -1.90 11.64 7.34
C SER A 114 -2.80 12.42 8.32
N ASP A 115 -3.41 13.49 7.84
CA ASP A 115 -4.31 14.34 8.67
C ASP A 115 -5.75 13.78 8.77
N SER A 116 -6.05 12.70 8.04
CA SER A 116 -7.39 12.10 8.02
C SER A 116 -7.40 10.67 8.55
N ARG A 117 -8.38 10.36 9.40
CA ARG A 117 -8.66 9.01 9.90
C ARG A 117 -9.72 8.29 9.06
N VAL A 118 -10.03 8.83 7.88
CA VAL A 118 -11.14 8.39 7.05
C VAL A 118 -10.58 7.71 5.81
N LEU A 119 -11.08 6.51 5.52
CA LEU A 119 -10.76 5.78 4.30
C LEU A 119 -11.17 6.61 3.08
N SER A 120 -10.24 6.81 2.15
CA SER A 120 -10.50 7.45 0.88
C SER A 120 -9.64 6.83 -0.21
N TRP A 121 -9.77 7.32 -1.45
CA TRP A 121 -8.89 6.94 -2.54
C TRP A 121 -7.43 7.38 -2.31
N ASP A 122 -7.21 8.37 -1.44
CA ASP A 122 -5.91 8.97 -1.11
C ASP A 122 -5.37 8.51 0.26
N ASN A 123 -6.21 7.91 1.11
CA ASN A 123 -5.80 7.46 2.44
C ASN A 123 -6.28 6.05 2.74
N LYS A 124 -5.33 5.12 2.87
CA LYS A 124 -5.59 3.70 3.15
C LYS A 124 -5.30 3.29 4.58
N LEU A 125 -4.81 4.21 5.41
CA LEU A 125 -4.37 3.97 6.78
C LEU A 125 -5.40 3.21 7.64
N PRO A 126 -6.70 3.58 7.68
CA PRO A 126 -7.65 2.94 8.58
C PRO A 126 -7.88 1.45 8.24
N VAL A 127 -7.90 1.11 6.96
CA VAL A 127 -8.18 -0.27 6.51
C VAL A 127 -6.94 -1.13 6.57
N ALA A 128 -5.76 -0.58 6.24
CA ALA A 128 -4.49 -1.27 6.45
C ALA A 128 -4.30 -1.67 7.93
N MET A 129 -4.60 -0.74 8.86
CA MET A 129 -4.58 -1.04 10.29
C MET A 129 -5.61 -2.09 10.71
N MET A 130 -6.83 -2.01 10.19
CA MET A 130 -7.87 -3.00 10.50
C MET A 130 -7.45 -4.42 10.08
N LEU A 131 -6.87 -4.57 8.89
CA LEU A 131 -6.40 -5.86 8.38
C LEU A 131 -5.24 -6.41 9.23
N LEU A 132 -4.30 -5.55 9.64
CA LEU A 132 -3.22 -5.94 10.53
C LEU A 132 -3.74 -6.42 11.89
N ILE A 133 -4.76 -5.76 12.46
CA ILE A 133 -5.41 -6.17 13.72
C ILE A 133 -6.06 -7.54 13.57
N GLN A 134 -6.89 -7.71 12.53
CA GLN A 134 -7.57 -8.98 12.27
C GLN A 134 -6.57 -10.13 12.15
N TYR A 135 -5.41 -9.89 11.53
CA TYR A 135 -4.40 -10.91 11.38
C TYR A 135 -3.59 -11.16 12.66
N ALA A 136 -3.22 -10.11 13.41
CA ALA A 136 -2.51 -10.26 14.68
C ALA A 136 -3.29 -11.06 15.72
N GLU A 137 -4.62 -10.99 15.69
CA GLU A 137 -5.49 -11.85 16.49
C GLU A 137 -5.34 -13.32 16.07
N VAL A 138 -5.30 -13.61 14.77
CA VAL A 138 -5.17 -14.97 14.23
C VAL A 138 -3.80 -15.59 14.54
N ILE A 139 -2.72 -14.80 14.56
CA ILE A 139 -1.35 -15.29 14.85
C ILE A 139 -0.91 -15.12 16.32
N GLY A 140 -1.78 -14.60 17.19
CA GLY A 140 -1.46 -14.39 18.61
C GLY A 140 -0.45 -13.28 18.88
N ALA A 141 -0.27 -12.33 17.96
CA ALA A 141 0.66 -11.19 18.06
C ALA A 141 -0.04 -9.90 18.57
N PHE A 142 -1.15 -10.05 19.30
CA PHE A 142 -2.04 -8.95 19.66
C PHE A 142 -1.38 -7.90 20.57
N ASP A 143 -0.41 -8.29 21.41
CA ASP A 143 0.29 -7.37 22.31
C ASP A 143 1.24 -6.43 21.59
N THR A 144 1.93 -6.93 20.55
CA THR A 144 2.78 -6.11 19.68
C THR A 144 1.95 -5.08 18.92
N LEU A 145 0.73 -5.44 18.53
CA LEU A 145 -0.17 -4.55 17.80
C LEU A 145 -0.93 -3.55 18.70
N LYS A 146 -1.13 -3.86 19.99
CA LYS A 146 -1.62 -2.89 20.99
C LYS A 146 -0.63 -1.77 21.24
N LEU A 147 0.65 -2.10 21.39
CA LEU A 147 1.74 -1.12 21.50
C LEU A 147 1.85 -0.24 20.24
N PHE A 148 1.69 -0.85 19.07
CA PHE A 148 1.60 -0.17 17.77
C PHE A 148 0.43 0.83 17.69
N LEU A 149 -0.79 0.42 18.05
CA LEU A 149 -1.97 1.32 18.08
C LEU A 149 -1.83 2.42 19.12
N TYR A 150 -1.15 2.15 20.24
CA TYR A 150 -0.89 3.14 21.27
C TYR A 150 0.06 4.24 20.78
N CYS A 151 1.16 3.88 20.12
CA CYS A 151 2.09 4.85 19.52
C CYS A 151 1.42 5.71 18.46
N VAL A 152 0.67 5.10 17.54
CA VAL A 152 -0.09 5.83 16.50
C VAL A 152 -1.15 6.76 17.10
N LYS A 153 -1.78 6.38 18.21
CA LYS A 153 -2.81 7.21 18.86
C LYS A 153 -2.22 8.41 19.60
N HIS A 154 -0.96 8.33 20.04
CA HIS A 154 -0.37 9.30 20.96
C HIS A 154 0.78 10.12 20.38
N ASP A 155 1.16 9.96 19.10
CA ASP A 155 2.33 10.62 18.48
C ASP A 155 3.60 10.42 19.32
N VAL A 156 3.72 9.28 20.01
CA VAL A 156 4.88 8.97 20.84
C VAL A 156 5.82 8.09 20.02
N SER A 157 6.97 8.64 19.67
CA SER A 157 8.13 7.88 19.19
C SER A 157 8.58 6.89 20.27
N MET A 158 8.77 5.62 19.90
CA MET A 158 9.43 4.61 20.77
C MET A 158 10.91 4.89 20.94
#